data_AF-A0ABD5QKJ6-F1
#
_entry.id   AF-A0ABD5QKJ6-F1
#
_cell.length_a   1.000
_cell.length_b   1.000
_cell.length_c   1.000
_cell.angle_alpha   90.00
_cell.angle_beta   90.00
_cell.angle_gamma   90.00
#
_symmetry.space_group_name_H-M   'P 1'
#
loop_
_entity.id
_entity.type
_entity.pdbx_description
1 polymer ?
#
loop_
_entity_poly.entity_id
_entity_poly.type
_entity_poly.pdbx_seq_one_letter_code
_entity_poly.pdbx_strand_id
1 'polypeptide(L)'
;MNETESRGGTDRRAIGRRRLLGSGLALAAGATFVEGIDDYVDDEFGTITYAFARPDGAPERGALEPRTREVSPRWHASVELALSARDRIVEAALDPIIDAAVVPGEYGEATASLDVTATEAVGEALEELVAPVAAGSGADLAVDVSVIDELSPRVELADGGGTPAGYQLRELSPEGIPGGVLCVTEVGSGTLSPAVIDADSGERFFATSNHVYGSGGAREHSHHGAEFGVLHGDQVYRIGSVGEGYPGADLVRVEPEGWYRPASRIERADPAQVIGQYTRVGLADLAARGEPLTKVGALSGRSSGPIHGVGAVTCYAGEVCKRGQLKWGGAEDLADGDSGSVSFHEDPENPDALLVAGINNARTWWPGGDFTWGTAAHHLRSEYGLHF
;
A
#
# COMPACT_ATOMS: atom_id res chain seq x y z
N MET A 1 -9.44 -18.21 -58.68
CA MET A 1 -8.55 -17.30 -57.94
C MET A 1 -9.49 -16.39 -57.15
N ASN A 2 -9.96 -16.73 -55.95
CA ASN A 2 -9.26 -16.99 -54.68
C ASN A 2 -8.22 -15.93 -54.35
N GLU A 3 -8.59 -15.03 -53.42
CA GLU A 3 -7.77 -14.38 -52.38
C GLU A 3 -8.74 -13.57 -51.49
N THR A 4 -9.47 -14.22 -50.59
CA THR A 4 -9.18 -14.37 -49.15
C THR A 4 -9.29 -13.05 -48.37
N GLU A 5 -10.47 -12.85 -47.77
CA GLU A 5 -10.72 -11.97 -46.63
C GLU A 5 -9.77 -12.32 -45.47
N SER A 6 -8.94 -11.38 -45.05
CA SER A 6 -8.35 -11.41 -43.70
C SER A 6 -9.27 -10.61 -42.78
N ARG A 7 -10.21 -11.31 -42.16
CA ARG A 7 -10.86 -10.86 -40.92
C ARG A 7 -9.84 -11.00 -39.80
N GLY A 8 -9.19 -9.89 -39.45
CA GLY A 8 -8.45 -9.78 -38.19
C GLY A 8 -9.44 -9.93 -37.04
N GLY A 9 -9.48 -11.13 -36.46
CA GLY A 9 -10.20 -11.40 -35.22
C GLY A 9 -9.60 -10.55 -34.11
N THR A 10 -10.45 -9.77 -33.45
CA THR A 10 -10.15 -9.19 -32.14
C THR A 10 -10.15 -10.35 -31.15
N ASP A 11 -8.96 -10.84 -30.83
CA ASP A 11 -8.77 -11.87 -29.80
C ASP A 11 -9.22 -11.28 -28.47
N ARG A 12 -10.39 -11.71 -27.99
CA ARG A 12 -10.90 -11.36 -26.67
C ARG A 12 -10.06 -12.14 -25.66
N ARG A 13 -9.04 -11.47 -25.09
CA ARG A 13 -8.29 -11.94 -23.91
C ARG A 13 -9.29 -12.41 -22.85
N ALA A 14 -9.25 -13.68 -22.49
CA ALA A 14 -10.25 -14.31 -21.62
C ALA A 14 -9.68 -14.43 -20.20
N ILE A 15 -10.26 -13.69 -19.25
CA ILE A 15 -9.98 -13.91 -17.82
C ILE A 15 -10.89 -15.05 -17.35
N GLY A 16 -10.31 -16.18 -16.96
CA GLY A 16 -11.04 -17.21 -16.25
C GLY A 16 -11.23 -16.79 -14.79
N ARG A 17 -12.46 -16.49 -14.37
CA ARG A 17 -12.80 -16.28 -12.96
C ARG A 17 -13.43 -17.54 -12.36
N ARG A 18 -12.88 -18.03 -11.26
CA ARG A 18 -13.44 -19.17 -10.52
C ARG A 18 -13.55 -18.81 -9.04
N ARG A 19 -14.74 -19.01 -8.47
CA ARG A 19 -14.97 -18.90 -7.03
C ARG A 19 -14.85 -20.28 -6.39
N LEU A 20 -13.97 -20.41 -5.41
CA LEU A 20 -13.86 -21.61 -4.56
C LEU A 20 -14.64 -21.34 -3.27
N LEU A 21 -15.45 -22.31 -2.85
CA LEU A 21 -16.17 -22.29 -1.58
C LEU A 21 -15.65 -23.46 -0.74
N GLY A 22 -14.89 -23.17 0.32
CA GLY A 22 -14.67 -24.15 1.39
C GLY A 22 -15.99 -24.36 2.12
N SER A 23 -16.38 -25.61 2.38
CA SER A 23 -17.63 -25.92 3.10
C SER A 23 -17.33 -26.52 4.47
N GLY A 24 -17.76 -25.83 5.53
CA GLY A 24 -17.61 -26.30 6.92
C GLY A 24 -18.83 -25.96 7.79
N LEU A 25 -19.36 -26.97 8.51
CA LEU A 25 -20.41 -26.80 9.52
C LEU A 25 -19.82 -26.26 10.84
N ALA A 26 -20.55 -25.36 11.49
CA ALA A 26 -20.06 -24.37 12.47
C ALA A 26 -19.75 -24.86 13.91
N LEU A 27 -18.93 -24.01 14.57
CA LEU A 27 -18.64 -23.80 16.01
C LEU A 27 -17.26 -24.29 16.52
N ALA A 28 -16.28 -23.38 16.57
CA ALA A 28 -15.37 -23.17 17.70
C ALA A 28 -14.52 -21.90 17.51
N ALA A 29 -14.66 -20.90 18.40
CA ALA A 29 -13.75 -19.76 18.48
C ALA A 29 -12.54 -20.18 19.35
N GLY A 30 -11.37 -20.30 18.73
CA GLY A 30 -10.09 -20.49 19.42
C GLY A 30 -9.18 -19.32 19.11
N ALA A 31 -8.76 -18.59 20.14
CA ALA A 31 -7.75 -17.54 20.02
C ALA A 31 -6.38 -18.18 19.72
N THR A 32 -5.76 -17.79 18.61
CA THR A 32 -4.35 -18.05 18.34
C THR A 32 -3.58 -16.74 18.49
N PHE A 33 -2.72 -16.69 19.52
CA PHE A 33 -1.72 -15.65 19.67
C PHE A 33 -0.66 -15.80 18.57
N VAL A 34 -0.48 -14.78 17.75
CA VAL A 34 0.74 -14.61 16.95
C VAL A 34 1.57 -13.54 17.68
N GLU A 35 2.73 -13.94 18.19
CA GLU A 35 3.70 -13.02 18.78
C GLU A 35 4.23 -12.07 17.70
N GLY A 36 3.84 -10.81 17.83
CA GLY A 36 4.31 -9.68 17.03
C GLY A 36 3.42 -8.49 17.39
N ILE A 37 3.99 -7.43 17.94
CA ILE A 37 3.26 -6.26 18.44
C ILE A 37 2.60 -5.55 17.24
N ASP A 38 1.37 -5.94 16.88
CA ASP A 38 0.47 -5.09 16.08
C ASP A 38 -1.03 -5.43 16.19
N ASP A 39 -1.41 -6.59 16.73
CA ASP A 39 -2.83 -6.94 16.96
C ASP A 39 -3.09 -7.10 18.48
N TYR A 40 -3.25 -5.98 19.20
CA TYR A 40 -3.78 -6.01 20.57
C TYR A 40 -5.29 -6.28 20.49
N VAL A 41 -5.66 -7.55 20.63
CA VAL A 41 -7.05 -7.98 20.73
C VAL A 41 -7.47 -7.79 22.19
N ASP A 42 -8.39 -6.86 22.45
CA ASP A 42 -9.10 -6.83 23.73
C ASP A 42 -10.07 -8.03 23.77
N ASP A 43 -10.29 -8.60 24.96
CA ASP A 43 -10.96 -9.91 25.18
C ASP A 43 -12.43 -9.97 24.70
N GLU A 44 -12.97 -8.86 24.17
CA GLU A 44 -14.26 -8.78 23.49
C GLU A 44 -14.05 -8.72 21.97
N PHE A 45 -14.34 -9.82 21.27
CA PHE A 45 -14.59 -9.77 19.83
C PHE A 45 -15.66 -8.69 19.60
N GLY A 46 -15.27 -7.51 19.12
CA GLY A 46 -16.13 -6.32 19.08
C GLY A 46 -15.34 -5.03 18.91
N THR A 47 -14.20 -4.89 19.57
CA THR A 47 -13.34 -3.69 19.44
C THR A 47 -12.14 -3.97 18.54
N ILE A 48 -11.79 -3.04 17.65
CA ILE A 48 -10.55 -3.06 16.86
C ILE A 48 -9.72 -1.81 17.13
N THR A 49 -8.40 -1.93 17.01
CA THR A 49 -7.51 -0.77 16.87
C THR A 49 -7.44 -0.42 15.39
N TYR A 50 -8.09 0.68 14.98
CA TYR A 50 -8.14 1.07 13.56
C TYR A 50 -6.93 1.93 13.15
N ALA A 51 -6.31 2.64 14.09
CA ALA A 51 -5.17 3.48 13.80
C ALA A 51 -4.24 3.63 15.00
N PHE A 52 -3.04 4.11 14.72
CA PHE A 52 -2.12 4.63 15.72
C PHE A 52 -1.84 6.09 15.38
N ALA A 53 -2.11 6.99 16.32
CA ALA A 53 -2.04 8.43 16.08
C ALA A 53 -1.49 9.16 17.30
N ARG A 54 -0.79 10.27 17.06
CA ARG A 54 -0.37 11.19 18.11
C ARG A 54 -1.59 11.84 18.78
N PRO A 55 -1.57 12.04 20.09
CA PRO A 55 -2.57 12.85 20.78
C PRO A 55 -2.57 14.30 20.29
N ASP A 56 -3.70 14.96 20.41
CA ASP A 56 -3.83 16.36 20.02
C ASP A 56 -2.84 17.25 20.78
N GLY A 57 -2.07 18.05 20.04
CA GLY A 57 -1.06 18.94 20.61
C GLY A 57 0.21 18.24 21.09
N ALA A 58 0.34 16.92 20.91
CA ALA A 58 1.59 16.21 21.18
C ALA A 58 2.70 16.65 20.21
N PRO A 59 3.98 16.61 20.64
CA PRO A 59 5.10 16.87 19.74
C PRO A 59 5.13 15.81 18.62
N GLU A 60 5.67 16.15 17.45
CA GLU A 60 5.77 15.21 16.31
C GLU A 60 6.58 13.95 16.64
N ARG A 61 7.51 14.02 17.59
CA ARG A 61 8.29 12.87 18.10
C ARG A 61 7.59 12.10 19.23
N GLY A 62 6.35 12.45 19.56
CA GLY A 62 5.58 11.80 20.62
C GLY A 62 5.20 10.38 20.25
N ALA A 63 4.96 9.55 21.27
CA ALA A 63 4.45 8.20 21.08
C ALA A 63 3.09 8.21 20.38
N LEU A 64 2.86 7.22 19.52
CA LEU A 64 1.54 6.98 18.95
C LEU A 64 0.65 6.26 19.97
N GLU A 65 -0.61 6.68 20.05
CA GLU A 65 -1.63 6.02 20.85
C GLU A 65 -2.61 5.27 19.95
N PRO A 66 -3.10 4.09 20.38
CA PRO A 66 -4.10 3.35 19.62
C PRO A 66 -5.41 4.13 19.57
N ARG A 67 -6.05 4.10 18.40
CA ARG A 67 -7.42 4.56 18.18
C ARG A 67 -8.31 3.35 17.97
N THR A 68 -9.37 3.25 18.75
CA THR A 68 -10.19 2.04 18.84
C THR A 68 -11.62 2.30 18.46
N ARG A 69 -12.29 1.30 17.90
CA ARG A 69 -13.73 1.39 17.61
C ARG A 69 -14.41 0.05 17.67
N GLU A 70 -15.73 0.10 17.88
CA GLU A 70 -16.60 -1.08 17.80
C GLU A 70 -16.92 -1.47 16.36
N VAL A 71 -16.93 -2.77 16.10
CA VAL A 71 -17.25 -3.44 14.84
C VAL A 71 -18.03 -4.73 15.10
N SER A 72 -18.62 -5.29 14.04
CA SER A 72 -19.27 -6.59 14.15
C SER A 72 -18.23 -7.68 14.49
N PRO A 73 -18.42 -8.46 15.56
CA PRO A 73 -17.53 -9.56 15.94
C PRO A 73 -17.37 -10.58 14.79
N ARG A 74 -18.47 -10.82 14.06
CA ARG A 74 -18.53 -11.73 12.92
C ARG A 74 -17.72 -11.20 11.74
N TRP A 75 -17.80 -9.91 11.47
CA TRP A 75 -17.02 -9.28 10.41
C TRP A 75 -15.53 -9.35 10.73
N HIS A 76 -15.15 -8.98 11.95
CA HIS A 76 -13.74 -9.01 12.39
C HIS A 76 -13.16 -10.43 12.28
N ALA A 77 -13.88 -11.44 12.79
CA ALA A 77 -13.45 -12.84 12.66
C ALA A 77 -13.32 -13.28 11.20
N SER A 78 -14.19 -12.80 10.31
CA SER A 78 -14.09 -13.11 8.87
C SER A 78 -12.84 -12.48 8.23
N VAL A 79 -12.50 -11.24 8.60
CA VAL A 79 -11.30 -10.54 8.11
C VAL A 79 -10.04 -11.26 8.59
N GLU A 80 -9.97 -11.63 9.87
CA GLU A 80 -8.83 -12.37 10.44
C GLU A 80 -8.64 -13.74 9.78
N LEU A 81 -9.74 -14.43 9.48
CA LEU A 81 -9.70 -15.69 8.74
C LEU A 81 -9.11 -15.51 7.34
N ALA A 82 -9.55 -14.47 6.62
CA ALA A 82 -9.03 -14.17 5.30
C ALA A 82 -7.55 -13.79 5.33
N LEU A 83 -7.13 -12.96 6.31
CA LEU A 83 -5.72 -12.59 6.51
C LEU A 83 -4.86 -13.81 6.79
N SER A 84 -5.30 -14.70 7.68
CA SER A 84 -4.60 -15.95 8.01
C SER A 84 -4.43 -16.86 6.79
N ALA A 85 -5.48 -16.99 5.97
CA ALA A 85 -5.42 -17.77 4.74
C ALA A 85 -4.49 -17.13 3.69
N ARG A 86 -4.50 -15.80 3.57
CA ARG A 86 -3.56 -15.05 2.71
C ARG A 86 -2.12 -15.28 3.15
N ASP A 87 -1.84 -15.24 4.46
CA ASP A 87 -0.49 -15.45 4.99
C ASP A 87 0.04 -16.85 4.63
N ARG A 88 -0.81 -17.89 4.68
CA ARG A 88 -0.45 -19.24 4.19
C ARG A 88 -0.10 -19.28 2.71
N ILE A 89 -0.84 -18.56 1.87
CA ILE A 89 -0.55 -18.44 0.43
C ILE A 89 0.83 -17.79 0.22
N VAL A 90 1.11 -16.72 0.96
CA VAL A 90 2.39 -15.99 0.90
C VAL A 90 3.56 -16.85 1.39
N GLU A 91 3.37 -17.61 2.47
CA GLU A 91 4.37 -18.53 3.02
C GLU A 91 4.68 -19.70 2.08
N ALA A 92 3.67 -20.22 1.39
CA ALA A 92 3.83 -21.30 0.43
C ALA A 92 4.62 -20.88 -0.82
N ALA A 93 4.75 -19.57 -1.09
CA ALA A 93 5.50 -19.01 -2.21
C ALA A 93 5.15 -19.69 -3.55
N LEU A 94 3.85 -19.84 -3.83
CA LEU A 94 3.40 -20.48 -5.07
C LEU A 94 3.78 -19.63 -6.28
N ASP A 95 4.75 -20.09 -7.05
CA ASP A 95 5.30 -19.43 -8.25
C ASP A 95 4.24 -18.84 -9.21
N PRO A 96 3.08 -19.50 -9.46
CA PRO A 96 2.13 -18.96 -10.41
C PRO A 96 1.26 -17.83 -9.85
N ILE A 97 1.31 -17.55 -8.54
CA ILE A 97 0.55 -16.47 -7.92
C ILE A 97 1.29 -15.15 -8.11
N ILE A 98 0.64 -14.23 -8.81
CA ILE A 98 1.15 -12.88 -9.06
C ILE A 98 0.70 -11.92 -7.96
N ASP A 99 -0.52 -12.12 -7.46
CA ASP A 99 -1.14 -11.24 -6.49
C ASP A 99 -2.13 -12.02 -5.62
N ALA A 100 -2.18 -11.69 -4.34
CA ALA A 100 -3.21 -12.15 -3.42
C ALA A 100 -3.52 -11.04 -2.41
N ALA A 101 -4.80 -10.72 -2.22
CA ALA A 101 -5.28 -9.66 -1.36
C ALA A 101 -6.54 -10.06 -0.59
N VAL A 102 -6.71 -9.51 0.62
CA VAL A 102 -7.96 -9.67 1.38
C VAL A 102 -8.95 -8.60 0.97
N VAL A 103 -10.15 -9.01 0.61
CA VAL A 103 -11.31 -8.14 0.40
C VAL A 103 -12.18 -8.23 1.67
N PRO A 104 -12.27 -7.18 2.51
CA PRO A 104 -12.91 -7.27 3.83
C PRO A 104 -14.42 -7.55 3.82
N GLY A 105 -15.10 -7.23 2.72
CA GLY A 105 -16.55 -7.23 2.65
C GLY A 105 -17.19 -6.11 3.48
N GLU A 106 -18.50 -5.93 3.33
CA GLU A 106 -19.27 -4.95 4.09
C GLU A 106 -19.73 -5.52 5.45
N TYR A 107 -20.03 -4.65 6.41
CA TYR A 107 -20.54 -5.06 7.73
C TYR A 107 -21.85 -5.87 7.67
N GLY A 108 -22.68 -5.65 6.66
CA GLY A 108 -23.97 -6.32 6.49
C GLY A 108 -23.87 -7.76 5.95
N GLU A 109 -22.81 -8.06 5.20
CA GLU A 109 -22.62 -9.38 4.57
C GLU A 109 -21.58 -10.23 5.32
N ALA A 110 -20.67 -9.61 6.08
CA ALA A 110 -19.70 -10.26 6.98
C ALA A 110 -19.01 -11.50 6.37
N THR A 111 -18.60 -11.38 5.10
CA THR A 111 -17.87 -12.40 4.35
C THR A 111 -16.68 -11.74 3.67
N ALA A 112 -15.59 -11.58 4.40
CA ALA A 112 -14.31 -11.29 3.77
C ALA A 112 -13.94 -12.42 2.79
N SER A 113 -13.24 -12.09 1.73
CA SER A 113 -12.78 -13.03 0.72
C SER A 113 -11.32 -12.79 0.35
N LEU A 114 -10.76 -13.73 -0.41
CA LEU A 114 -9.45 -13.59 -1.05
C LEU A 114 -9.62 -13.32 -2.53
N ASP A 115 -9.02 -12.24 -3.01
CA ASP A 115 -8.81 -11.99 -4.43
C ASP A 115 -7.40 -12.48 -4.79
N VAL A 116 -7.30 -13.48 -5.66
CA VAL A 116 -6.04 -14.09 -6.08
C VAL A 116 -5.89 -14.01 -7.59
N THR A 117 -4.79 -13.46 -8.06
CA THR A 117 -4.43 -13.44 -9.47
C THR A 117 -3.25 -14.36 -9.73
N ALA A 118 -3.36 -15.24 -10.74
CA ALA A 118 -2.34 -16.21 -11.11
C ALA A 118 -2.11 -16.29 -12.64
N THR A 119 -0.93 -16.76 -13.06
CA THR A 119 -0.60 -17.02 -14.48
C THR A 119 -1.14 -18.35 -14.99
N GLU A 120 -1.47 -19.28 -14.10
CA GLU A 120 -2.06 -20.57 -14.45
C GLU A 120 -3.08 -21.03 -13.39
N ALA A 121 -3.72 -22.17 -13.64
CA ALA A 121 -4.74 -22.70 -12.74
C ALA A 121 -4.13 -23.21 -11.43
N VAL A 122 -4.26 -22.42 -10.36
CA VAL A 122 -3.75 -22.73 -9.00
C VAL A 122 -4.81 -23.28 -8.04
N GLY A 123 -5.99 -23.65 -8.55
CA GLY A 123 -7.17 -23.93 -7.72
C GLY A 123 -6.97 -25.04 -6.67
N GLU A 124 -6.38 -26.18 -7.05
CA GLU A 124 -6.15 -27.31 -6.12
C GLU A 124 -5.13 -26.94 -5.04
N ALA A 125 -4.02 -26.28 -5.42
CA ALA A 125 -3.01 -25.82 -4.48
C ALA A 125 -3.57 -24.77 -3.49
N LEU A 126 -4.40 -23.84 -3.96
CA LEU A 126 -5.09 -22.89 -3.11
C LEU A 126 -6.05 -23.58 -2.13
N GLU A 127 -6.80 -24.58 -2.60
CA GLU A 127 -7.71 -25.34 -1.75
C GLU A 127 -6.95 -26.08 -0.64
N GLU A 128 -5.81 -26.72 -0.95
CA GLU A 128 -4.96 -27.39 0.05
C GLU A 128 -4.41 -26.44 1.13
N LEU A 129 -4.13 -25.18 0.77
CA LEU A 129 -3.64 -24.17 1.71
C LEU A 129 -4.74 -23.52 2.54
N VAL A 130 -5.90 -23.25 1.91
CA VAL A 130 -6.98 -22.46 2.51
C VAL A 130 -7.97 -23.34 3.29
N ALA A 131 -8.25 -24.55 2.82
CA ALA A 131 -9.23 -25.44 3.46
C ALA A 131 -8.90 -25.77 4.92
N PRO A 132 -7.64 -26.03 5.34
CA PRO A 132 -7.32 -26.26 6.74
C PRO A 132 -7.62 -25.04 7.64
N VAL A 133 -7.41 -23.83 7.13
CA VAL A 133 -7.67 -22.58 7.85
C VAL A 133 -9.17 -22.35 8.01
N ALA A 134 -9.94 -22.52 6.93
CA ALA A 134 -11.40 -22.45 6.97
C ALA A 134 -12.00 -23.52 7.92
N ALA A 135 -11.57 -24.78 7.79
CA ALA A 135 -12.03 -25.90 8.61
C ALA A 135 -11.73 -25.71 10.10
N GLY A 136 -10.55 -25.17 10.44
CA GLY A 136 -10.15 -24.88 11.82
C GLY A 136 -11.02 -23.80 12.50
N SER A 137 -11.59 -22.88 11.71
CA SER A 137 -12.47 -21.80 12.20
C SER A 137 -13.96 -22.16 12.18
N GLY A 138 -14.35 -23.21 11.46
CA GLY A 138 -15.75 -23.56 11.24
C GLY A 138 -16.54 -22.53 10.42
N ALA A 139 -15.85 -21.73 9.60
CA ALA A 139 -16.42 -20.72 8.71
C ALA A 139 -15.98 -20.93 7.26
N ASP A 140 -16.85 -20.54 6.32
CA ASP A 140 -16.57 -20.60 4.89
C ASP A 140 -15.76 -19.36 4.47
N LEU A 141 -14.66 -19.56 3.74
CA LEU A 141 -13.88 -18.49 3.12
C LEU A 141 -14.04 -18.56 1.60
N ALA A 142 -14.48 -17.44 1.01
CA ALA A 142 -14.55 -17.32 -0.44
C ALA A 142 -13.17 -16.97 -1.00
N VAL A 143 -12.74 -17.68 -2.04
CA VAL A 143 -11.54 -17.37 -2.80
C VAL A 143 -11.93 -17.14 -4.26
N ASP A 144 -11.75 -15.91 -4.72
CA ASP A 144 -11.96 -15.50 -6.10
C ASP A 144 -10.63 -15.54 -6.84
N VAL A 145 -10.49 -16.47 -7.78
CA VAL A 145 -9.26 -16.67 -8.55
C VAL A 145 -9.45 -16.12 -9.96
N SER A 146 -8.57 -15.20 -10.35
CA SER A 146 -8.42 -14.69 -11.70
C SER A 146 -7.16 -15.26 -12.34
N VAL A 147 -7.31 -16.02 -13.43
CA VAL A 147 -6.17 -16.50 -14.22
C VAL A 147 -5.95 -15.55 -15.40
N ILE A 148 -4.71 -15.08 -15.57
CA ILE A 148 -4.31 -14.21 -16.69
C ILE A 148 -3.30 -14.92 -17.60
N ASP A 149 -3.63 -15.00 -18.89
CA ASP A 149 -2.86 -15.75 -19.88
C ASP A 149 -1.50 -15.11 -20.21
N GLU A 150 -1.38 -13.78 -20.09
CA GLU A 150 -0.16 -13.04 -20.40
C GLU A 150 -0.03 -11.80 -19.51
N LEU A 151 1.11 -11.68 -18.84
CA LEU A 151 1.50 -10.46 -18.14
C LEU A 151 1.77 -9.37 -19.18
N SER A 152 1.06 -8.26 -19.08
CA SER A 152 1.38 -7.09 -19.92
C SER A 152 2.82 -6.67 -19.65
N PRO A 153 3.62 -6.37 -20.70
CA PRO A 153 5.04 -6.06 -20.54
C PRO A 153 5.20 -4.90 -19.56
N ARG A 154 6.21 -5.02 -18.68
CA ARG A 154 6.60 -3.94 -17.77
C ARG A 154 6.84 -2.70 -18.63
N VAL A 155 6.08 -1.63 -18.38
CA VAL A 155 6.36 -0.34 -19.02
C VAL A 155 7.67 0.13 -18.42
N GLU A 156 8.76 0.00 -19.19
CA GLU A 156 9.99 0.74 -18.90
C GLU A 156 9.60 2.23 -18.95
N LEU A 157 9.64 2.89 -17.79
CA LEU A 157 9.50 4.33 -17.73
C LEU A 157 10.51 4.92 -18.70
N ALA A 158 10.04 5.60 -19.73
CA ALA A 158 10.92 6.25 -20.67
C ALA A 158 11.78 7.25 -19.88
N ASP A 159 13.11 7.12 -19.99
CA ASP A 159 14.09 8.11 -19.56
C ASP A 159 13.87 9.41 -20.36
N GLY A 160 12.81 10.14 -20.01
CA GLY A 160 12.57 11.48 -20.47
C GLY A 160 13.53 12.40 -19.74
N GLY A 161 14.72 12.60 -20.30
CA GLY A 161 15.82 13.40 -19.74
C GLY A 161 15.55 14.90 -19.58
N GLY A 162 14.42 15.27 -18.98
CA GLY A 162 14.09 16.62 -18.55
C GLY A 162 13.31 16.56 -17.24
N THR A 163 13.55 17.52 -16.34
CA THR A 163 12.81 17.63 -15.08
C THR A 163 11.32 17.77 -15.38
N PRO A 164 10.45 16.81 -14.98
CA PRO A 164 9.04 16.89 -15.33
C PRO A 164 8.38 18.10 -14.66
N ALA A 165 7.36 18.64 -15.33
CA ALA A 165 6.55 19.75 -14.81
C ALA A 165 5.63 19.24 -13.68
N GLY A 166 6.21 18.95 -12.52
CA GLY A 166 5.51 18.59 -11.29
C GLY A 166 5.25 19.78 -10.38
N TYR A 167 4.36 19.58 -9.42
CA TYR A 167 4.06 20.56 -8.39
C TYR A 167 5.26 20.78 -7.48
N GLN A 168 5.74 22.00 -7.44
CA GLN A 168 6.85 22.43 -6.60
C GLN A 168 6.34 23.11 -5.33
N LEU A 169 7.20 23.19 -4.33
CA LEU A 169 6.95 23.98 -3.12
C LEU A 169 6.65 25.44 -3.49
N ARG A 170 5.58 26.00 -2.90
CA ARG A 170 5.29 27.44 -3.02
C ARG A 170 6.37 28.28 -2.36
N GLU A 171 6.88 27.81 -1.23
CA GLU A 171 7.93 28.43 -0.45
C GLU A 171 8.88 27.35 0.07
N LEU A 172 10.18 27.55 -0.11
CA LEU A 172 11.19 26.66 0.44
C LEU A 172 11.46 27.04 1.90
N SER A 173 10.77 26.37 2.83
CA SER A 173 11.01 26.49 4.27
C SER A 173 11.88 25.32 4.75
N PRO A 174 13.17 25.53 5.08
CA PRO A 174 14.06 24.43 5.44
C PRO A 174 13.57 23.61 6.64
N GLU A 175 12.93 24.24 7.62
CA GLU A 175 12.57 23.56 8.88
C GLU A 175 11.33 22.65 8.78
N GLY A 176 10.64 22.62 7.64
CA GLY A 176 9.43 21.82 7.49
C GLY A 176 8.99 21.69 6.03
N ILE A 177 9.68 20.85 5.29
CA ILE A 177 9.33 20.52 3.91
C ILE A 177 8.19 19.47 3.92
N PRO A 178 6.99 19.79 3.41
CA PRO A 178 5.85 18.87 3.38
C PRO A 178 5.96 17.82 2.27
N GLY A 179 5.21 16.74 2.42
CA GLY A 179 4.98 15.77 1.32
C GLY A 179 4.05 16.32 0.24
N GLY A 180 3.85 15.57 -0.84
CA GLY A 180 2.96 15.94 -1.95
C GLY A 180 3.58 16.88 -2.99
N VAL A 181 4.89 17.11 -2.90
CA VAL A 181 5.69 17.96 -3.81
C VAL A 181 6.69 17.13 -4.61
N LEU A 182 7.16 17.68 -5.73
CA LEU A 182 8.14 17.04 -6.59
C LEU A 182 9.48 16.91 -5.87
N CYS A 183 9.95 15.67 -5.72
CA CYS A 183 11.32 15.35 -5.36
C CYS A 183 12.09 14.86 -6.58
N VAL A 184 13.40 15.08 -6.56
CA VAL A 184 14.31 14.78 -7.66
C VAL A 184 15.55 14.06 -7.16
N THR A 185 16.05 13.16 -7.99
CA THR A 185 17.31 12.44 -7.83
C THR A 185 18.18 12.69 -9.05
N GLU A 186 19.37 12.10 -9.10
CA GLU A 186 20.23 12.20 -10.30
C GLU A 186 19.63 11.54 -11.54
N VAL A 187 18.76 10.53 -11.35
CA VAL A 187 18.26 9.66 -12.43
C VAL A 187 16.76 9.75 -12.66
N GLY A 188 16.01 10.35 -11.74
CA GLY A 188 14.55 10.35 -11.80
C GLY A 188 13.89 11.37 -10.89
N SER A 189 12.56 11.32 -10.85
CA SER A 189 11.75 12.18 -10.01
C SER A 189 10.51 11.45 -9.52
N GLY A 190 9.96 11.93 -8.42
CA GLY A 190 8.77 11.38 -7.80
C GLY A 190 8.07 12.41 -6.93
N THR A 191 7.26 11.92 -6.01
CA THR A 191 6.60 12.72 -4.99
C THR A 191 7.26 12.46 -3.64
N LEU A 192 7.52 13.54 -2.92
CA LEU A 192 8.00 13.49 -1.54
C LEU A 192 6.87 13.00 -0.62
N SER A 193 7.14 11.99 0.20
CA SER A 193 6.24 11.58 1.29
C SER A 193 6.24 12.63 2.42
N PRO A 194 5.19 12.72 3.26
CA PRO A 194 5.33 13.37 4.57
C PRO A 194 6.43 12.67 5.39
N ALA A 195 6.84 13.31 6.49
CA ALA A 195 7.89 12.76 7.37
C ALA A 195 7.64 11.29 7.73
N VAL A 196 8.63 10.46 7.47
CA VAL A 196 8.71 9.10 8.01
C VAL A 196 9.54 9.15 9.28
N ILE A 197 9.08 8.47 10.32
CA ILE A 197 9.64 8.50 11.66
C ILE A 197 10.13 7.10 12.00
N ASP A 198 11.35 7.00 12.49
CA ASP A 198 11.88 5.77 13.07
C ASP A 198 11.32 5.59 14.49
N ALA A 199 10.67 4.46 14.74
CA ALA A 199 9.93 4.20 15.97
C ALA A 199 10.85 4.12 17.21
N ASP A 200 12.10 3.71 17.05
CA ASP A 200 13.04 3.52 18.15
C ASP A 200 13.71 4.85 18.55
N SER A 201 14.14 5.64 17.57
CA SER A 201 14.89 6.89 17.79
C SER A 201 14.01 8.14 17.79
N GLY A 202 12.82 8.08 17.19
CA GLY A 202 11.97 9.24 16.92
C GLY A 202 12.58 10.21 15.91
N GLU A 203 13.59 9.80 15.16
CA GLU A 203 14.20 10.61 14.10
C GLU A 203 13.28 10.69 12.88
N ARG A 204 13.30 11.85 12.22
CA ARG A 204 12.45 12.13 11.06
C ARG A 204 13.29 12.11 9.79
N PHE A 205 12.80 11.41 8.79
CA PHE A 205 13.46 11.21 7.51
C PHE A 205 12.59 11.70 6.36
N PHE A 206 13.26 12.13 5.30
CA PHE A 206 12.61 12.27 3.99
C PHE A 206 12.40 10.88 3.41
N ALA A 207 11.36 10.73 2.59
CA ALA A 207 11.05 9.46 1.95
C ALA A 207 10.40 9.65 0.57
N THR A 208 10.62 8.68 -0.30
CA THR A 208 9.94 8.51 -1.59
C THR A 208 10.02 7.03 -2.01
N SER A 209 9.54 6.67 -3.20
CA SER A 209 9.68 5.30 -3.70
C SER A 209 11.11 4.99 -4.13
N ASN A 210 11.58 3.77 -3.85
CA ASN A 210 12.95 3.34 -4.13
C ASN A 210 13.25 3.31 -5.64
N HIS A 211 12.28 2.91 -6.46
CA HIS A 211 12.45 2.86 -7.93
C HIS A 211 12.64 4.23 -8.59
N VAL A 212 12.46 5.36 -7.88
CA VAL A 212 12.81 6.70 -8.37
C VAL A 212 14.31 6.81 -8.68
N TYR A 213 15.13 5.95 -8.07
CA TYR A 213 16.56 5.79 -8.37
C TYR A 213 16.85 4.76 -9.49
N GLY A 214 15.87 4.47 -10.35
CA GLY A 214 16.01 3.59 -11.51
C GLY A 214 16.09 2.09 -11.15
N SER A 215 16.57 1.27 -12.08
CA SER A 215 16.65 -0.20 -11.93
C SER A 215 17.56 -0.66 -10.79
N GLY A 216 18.52 0.18 -10.38
CA GLY A 216 19.32 -0.04 -9.18
C GLY A 216 18.49 0.07 -7.89
N GLY A 217 17.33 0.74 -7.91
CA GLY A 217 16.40 0.95 -6.79
C GLY A 217 15.69 -0.30 -6.32
N ALA A 218 16.07 -1.47 -6.84
CA ALA A 218 15.60 -2.77 -6.37
C ALA A 218 16.54 -3.40 -5.32
N ARG A 219 17.63 -2.74 -4.88
CA ARG A 219 18.59 -3.30 -3.92
C ARG A 219 18.74 -2.44 -2.66
N GLU A 220 19.00 -3.09 -1.53
CA GLU A 220 18.98 -2.51 -0.18
C GLU A 220 20.06 -1.43 0.03
N HIS A 221 21.20 -1.56 -0.65
CA HIS A 221 22.36 -0.67 -0.48
C HIS A 221 22.85 -0.02 -1.78
N SER A 222 22.15 -0.19 -2.90
CA SER A 222 22.60 0.31 -4.20
C SER A 222 22.70 1.84 -4.28
N HIS A 223 22.03 2.56 -3.38
CA HIS A 223 21.93 4.03 -3.42
C HIS A 223 22.40 4.72 -2.16
N HIS A 224 23.01 4.03 -1.20
CA HIS A 224 23.49 4.66 0.02
C HIS A 224 24.41 5.86 -0.29
N GLY A 225 24.09 7.03 0.29
CA GLY A 225 24.79 8.30 0.08
C GLY A 225 24.41 9.05 -1.20
N ALA A 226 23.51 8.51 -2.04
CA ALA A 226 23.03 9.20 -3.23
C ALA A 226 22.25 10.47 -2.84
N GLU A 227 22.37 11.51 -3.65
CA GLU A 227 21.74 12.79 -3.38
C GLU A 227 20.20 12.73 -3.51
N PHE A 228 19.53 13.55 -2.71
CA PHE A 228 18.09 13.72 -2.75
C PHE A 228 17.72 15.20 -2.62
N GLY A 229 16.84 15.66 -3.52
CA GLY A 229 16.50 17.07 -3.61
C GLY A 229 15.02 17.35 -3.85
N VAL A 230 14.67 18.62 -3.70
CA VAL A 230 13.37 19.17 -4.13
C VAL A 230 13.62 20.26 -5.17
N LEU A 231 12.69 20.37 -6.11
CA LEU A 231 12.73 21.44 -7.12
C LEU A 231 11.97 22.67 -6.59
N HIS A 232 12.60 23.84 -6.65
CA HIS A 232 11.96 25.11 -6.36
C HIS A 232 12.45 26.19 -7.33
N GLY A 233 11.52 26.70 -8.14
CA GLY A 233 11.85 27.53 -9.29
C GLY A 233 12.55 26.71 -10.38
N ASP A 234 13.75 27.12 -10.75
CA ASP A 234 14.63 26.47 -11.71
C ASP A 234 15.84 25.76 -11.04
N GLN A 235 15.84 25.66 -9.70
CA GLN A 235 16.95 25.10 -8.93
C GLN A 235 16.53 23.86 -8.15
N VAL A 236 17.42 22.86 -8.16
CA VAL A 236 17.34 21.70 -7.28
C VAL A 236 18.06 22.03 -5.98
N TYR A 237 17.32 21.93 -4.87
CA TYR A 237 17.87 22.08 -3.54
C TYR A 237 18.10 20.69 -2.95
N ARG A 238 19.36 20.36 -2.71
CA ARG A 238 19.74 19.13 -1.99
C ARG A 238 19.27 19.25 -0.54
N ILE A 239 18.41 18.34 -0.12
CA ILE A 239 17.80 18.32 1.22
C ILE A 239 18.25 17.12 2.06
N GLY A 240 18.88 16.14 1.43
CA GLY A 240 19.37 14.96 2.13
C GLY A 240 20.16 14.02 1.23
N SER A 241 20.58 12.92 1.84
CA SER A 241 21.21 11.78 1.16
C SER A 241 20.54 10.48 1.59
N VAL A 242 20.47 9.50 0.70
CA VAL A 242 19.93 8.17 1.03
C VAL A 242 20.72 7.53 2.16
N GLY A 243 20.05 7.24 3.27
CA GLY A 243 20.63 6.43 4.35
C GLY A 243 20.37 4.95 4.13
N GLU A 244 19.15 4.59 3.69
CA GLU A 244 18.74 3.18 3.55
C GLU A 244 17.66 3.00 2.50
N GLY A 245 17.73 1.90 1.74
CA GLY A 245 16.70 1.51 0.78
C GLY A 245 15.98 0.25 1.23
N TYR A 246 14.67 0.18 1.02
CA TYR A 246 13.81 -0.96 1.37
C TYR A 246 13.15 -1.51 0.10
N PRO A 247 13.82 -2.38 -0.68
CA PRO A 247 13.28 -2.89 -1.94
C PRO A 247 11.97 -3.65 -1.80
N GLY A 248 11.81 -4.42 -0.71
CA GLY A 248 10.58 -5.16 -0.42
C GLY A 248 9.36 -4.26 -0.18
N ALA A 249 9.60 -3.03 0.27
CA ALA A 249 8.59 -1.98 0.46
C ALA A 249 8.59 -0.91 -0.64
N ASP A 250 9.54 -0.98 -1.60
CA ASP A 250 9.81 0.07 -2.59
C ASP A 250 9.87 1.48 -1.98
N LEU A 251 10.57 1.60 -0.86
CA LEU A 251 10.75 2.82 -0.11
C LEU A 251 12.24 3.15 -0.01
N VAL A 252 12.59 4.43 0.01
CA VAL A 252 13.92 4.90 0.38
C VAL A 252 13.82 5.88 1.55
N ARG A 253 14.66 5.68 2.57
CA ARG A 253 14.82 6.57 3.72
C ARG A 253 16.02 7.49 3.44
N VAL A 254 15.76 8.78 3.49
CA VAL A 254 16.74 9.84 3.21
C VAL A 254 17.01 10.62 4.49
N GLU A 255 18.28 10.65 4.87
CA GLU A 255 18.79 11.42 5.99
C GLU A 255 18.77 12.91 5.66
N PRO A 256 18.12 13.74 6.49
CA PRO A 256 18.09 15.18 6.26
C PRO A 256 19.48 15.80 6.42
N GLU A 257 19.86 16.69 5.49
CA GLU A 257 21.14 17.38 5.53
C GLU A 257 20.99 18.87 5.84
N GLY A 258 22.00 19.43 6.53
CA GLY A 258 22.00 20.83 6.90
C GLY A 258 20.76 21.21 7.72
N TRP A 259 20.01 22.19 7.23
CA TRP A 259 18.89 22.81 7.94
C TRP A 259 17.54 22.25 7.48
N TYR A 260 17.53 21.37 6.48
CA TYR A 260 16.31 20.80 5.93
C TYR A 260 15.72 19.75 6.86
N ARG A 261 14.42 19.79 7.09
CA ARG A 261 13.68 18.81 7.89
C ARG A 261 12.36 18.46 7.20
N PRO A 262 11.98 17.18 7.19
CA PRO A 262 10.66 16.78 6.72
C PRO A 262 9.59 17.24 7.72
N ALA A 263 8.42 17.59 7.21
CA ALA A 263 7.24 17.89 8.01
C ALA A 263 6.24 16.73 7.96
N SER A 264 5.52 16.48 9.06
CA SER A 264 4.36 15.59 9.08
C SER A 264 3.13 16.29 8.48
N ARG A 265 3.24 16.80 7.25
CA ARG A 265 2.19 17.52 6.52
C ARG A 265 2.18 17.16 5.05
N ILE A 266 1.01 17.21 4.43
CA ILE A 266 0.83 17.01 2.99
C ILE A 266 0.44 18.33 2.34
N GLU A 267 1.25 18.78 1.40
CA GLU A 267 1.01 20.01 0.65
C GLU A 267 -0.24 19.87 -0.22
N ARG A 268 -1.10 20.91 -0.23
CA ARG A 268 -2.42 20.94 -0.89
C ARG A 268 -3.45 19.92 -0.38
N ALA A 269 -3.18 19.24 0.74
CA ALA A 269 -4.23 18.54 1.46
C ALA A 269 -4.99 19.52 2.39
N ASP A 270 -6.27 19.23 2.60
CA ASP A 270 -7.13 19.92 3.57
C ASP A 270 -7.99 18.83 4.25
N PRO A 271 -7.79 18.57 5.56
CA PRO A 271 -6.71 19.10 6.38
C PRO A 271 -5.32 18.64 5.89
N ALA A 272 -4.25 19.30 6.34
CA ALA A 272 -2.88 19.03 5.89
C ALA A 272 -2.04 18.21 6.88
N GLN A 273 -2.41 18.18 8.16
CA GLN A 273 -1.59 17.63 9.23
C GLN A 273 -1.67 16.10 9.25
N VAL A 274 -0.53 15.42 9.23
CA VAL A 274 -0.44 13.97 9.46
C VAL A 274 -0.14 13.71 10.92
N ILE A 275 -0.95 12.86 11.55
CA ILE A 275 -0.81 12.52 12.97
C ILE A 275 -0.49 11.04 13.22
N GLY A 276 -0.57 10.21 12.19
CA GLY A 276 -0.28 8.79 12.32
C GLY A 276 -0.74 7.99 11.11
N GLN A 277 -1.15 6.75 11.36
CA GLN A 277 -1.41 5.78 10.30
C GLN A 277 -2.48 4.75 10.68
N TYR A 278 -3.11 4.19 9.65
CA TYR A 278 -4.05 3.08 9.81
C TYR A 278 -3.32 1.76 10.09
N THR A 279 -3.96 0.91 10.91
CA THR A 279 -3.57 -0.50 11.07
C THR A 279 -4.06 -1.34 9.89
N ARG A 280 -3.64 -2.60 9.82
CA ARG A 280 -4.13 -3.57 8.83
C ARG A 280 -5.65 -3.73 8.89
N VAL A 281 -6.19 -3.96 10.09
CA VAL A 281 -7.63 -4.10 10.34
C VAL A 281 -8.37 -2.76 10.22
N GLY A 282 -7.70 -1.64 10.50
CA GLY A 282 -8.25 -0.30 10.27
C GLY A 282 -8.49 0.03 8.81
N LEU A 283 -7.57 -0.38 7.91
CA LEU A 283 -7.80 -0.30 6.47
C LEU A 283 -8.95 -1.20 6.03
N ALA A 284 -9.10 -2.37 6.67
CA ALA A 284 -10.23 -3.25 6.42
C ALA A 284 -11.56 -2.60 6.84
N ASP A 285 -11.62 -1.95 8.02
CA ASP A 285 -12.79 -1.18 8.47
C ASP A 285 -13.11 -0.03 7.50
N LEU A 286 -12.08 0.71 7.08
CA LEU A 286 -12.25 1.83 6.15
C LEU A 286 -12.87 1.35 4.84
N ALA A 287 -12.38 0.22 4.31
CA ALA A 287 -12.93 -0.43 3.13
C ALA A 287 -14.37 -0.94 3.34
N ALA A 288 -14.66 -1.57 4.49
CA ALA A 288 -15.98 -2.10 4.83
C ALA A 288 -17.05 -1.01 4.97
N ARG A 289 -16.63 0.23 5.28
CA ARG A 289 -17.49 1.42 5.30
C ARG A 289 -17.66 2.09 3.94
N GLY A 290 -16.94 1.62 2.91
CA GLY A 290 -16.93 2.23 1.60
C GLY A 290 -16.25 3.60 1.55
N GLU A 291 -15.40 3.90 2.54
CA GLU A 291 -14.66 5.17 2.57
C GLU A 291 -13.50 5.11 1.57
N PRO A 292 -13.30 6.16 0.77
CA PRO A 292 -12.21 6.19 -0.19
C PRO A 292 -10.88 6.49 0.50
N LEU A 293 -9.77 6.28 -0.22
CA LEU A 293 -8.50 6.91 0.11
C LEU A 293 -8.27 8.11 -0.79
N THR A 294 -7.62 9.14 -0.26
CA THR A 294 -7.14 10.29 -1.02
C THR A 294 -5.63 10.21 -1.19
N LYS A 295 -5.12 10.67 -2.33
CA LYS A 295 -3.69 10.92 -2.56
C LYS A 295 -3.46 12.34 -3.04
N VAL A 296 -2.31 12.91 -2.70
CA VAL A 296 -1.77 14.09 -3.40
C VAL A 296 -0.42 13.74 -4.03
N GLY A 297 -0.41 13.64 -5.35
CA GLY A 297 0.78 13.43 -6.16
C GLY A 297 1.37 14.75 -6.69
N ALA A 298 2.68 14.77 -6.93
CA ALA A 298 3.34 15.91 -7.53
C ALA A 298 2.82 16.18 -8.96
N LEU A 299 2.43 15.15 -9.71
CA LEU A 299 2.02 15.30 -11.12
C LEU A 299 0.51 15.28 -11.32
N SER A 300 -0.19 14.27 -10.79
CA SER A 300 -1.65 14.20 -10.98
C SER A 300 -2.42 15.14 -10.04
N GLY A 301 -1.78 15.68 -9.01
CA GLY A 301 -2.46 16.43 -7.97
C GLY A 301 -3.29 15.52 -7.06
N ARG A 302 -4.52 15.94 -6.73
CA ARG A 302 -5.40 15.23 -5.80
C ARG A 302 -6.28 14.23 -6.55
N SER A 303 -6.30 12.98 -6.09
CA SER A 303 -7.17 11.90 -6.57
C SER A 303 -7.74 11.11 -5.40
N SER A 304 -8.81 10.34 -5.62
CA SER A 304 -9.45 9.54 -4.57
C SER A 304 -10.23 8.38 -5.14
N GLY A 305 -10.13 7.22 -4.49
CA GLY A 305 -10.85 6.01 -4.92
C GLY A 305 -10.93 4.94 -3.84
N PRO A 306 -11.68 3.85 -4.08
CA PRO A 306 -12.01 2.85 -3.07
C PRO A 306 -10.81 1.95 -2.74
N ILE A 307 -10.85 1.30 -1.58
CA ILE A 307 -9.92 0.24 -1.22
C ILE A 307 -10.44 -1.08 -1.82
N HIS A 308 -9.63 -1.72 -2.65
CA HIS A 308 -9.95 -3.01 -3.28
C HIS A 308 -9.39 -4.21 -2.52
N GLY A 309 -8.31 -4.01 -1.77
CA GLY A 309 -7.69 -5.10 -1.04
C GLY A 309 -6.63 -4.65 -0.05
N VAL A 310 -6.61 -5.31 1.11
CA VAL A 310 -5.68 -5.04 2.22
C VAL A 310 -4.75 -6.20 2.43
N GLY A 311 -3.56 -5.93 2.99
CA GLY A 311 -2.56 -6.96 3.28
C GLY A 311 -2.20 -7.74 2.02
N ALA A 312 -2.04 -7.07 0.90
CA ALA A 312 -1.81 -7.75 -0.36
C ALA A 312 -0.33 -8.12 -0.54
N VAL A 313 -0.08 -9.10 -1.41
CA VAL A 313 1.25 -9.42 -1.93
C VAL A 313 1.24 -9.20 -3.44
N THR A 314 2.34 -8.71 -4.00
CA THR A 314 2.49 -8.69 -5.46
C THR A 314 3.89 -9.14 -5.88
N CYS A 315 3.95 -10.10 -6.78
CA CYS A 315 5.17 -10.57 -7.44
C CYS A 315 5.35 -9.95 -8.83
N TYR A 316 4.46 -9.01 -9.21
CA TYR A 316 4.48 -8.39 -10.54
C TYR A 316 5.66 -7.42 -10.72
N ALA A 317 5.87 -6.55 -9.74
CA ALA A 317 6.81 -5.43 -9.81
C ALA A 317 8.07 -5.68 -8.98
N GLY A 318 9.22 -5.81 -9.64
CA GLY A 318 10.54 -5.99 -9.01
C GLY A 318 11.16 -7.37 -9.21
N GLU A 319 12.34 -7.59 -8.64
CA GLU A 319 13.01 -8.91 -8.58
C GLU A 319 12.49 -9.77 -7.41
N VAL A 320 11.73 -9.17 -6.49
CA VAL A 320 11.18 -9.79 -5.28
C VAL A 320 9.69 -9.50 -5.15
N CYS A 321 8.93 -10.44 -4.60
CA CYS A 321 7.52 -10.20 -4.25
C CYS A 321 7.44 -9.17 -3.11
N LYS A 322 6.67 -8.11 -3.33
CA LYS A 322 6.41 -7.07 -2.32
C LYS A 322 5.25 -7.49 -1.45
N ARG A 323 5.48 -7.51 -0.13
CA ARG A 323 4.47 -7.86 0.89
C ARG A 323 3.86 -6.59 1.49
N GLY A 324 2.79 -6.77 2.25
CA GLY A 324 2.12 -5.69 2.98
C GLY A 324 1.62 -4.57 2.08
N GLN A 325 1.19 -4.92 0.87
CA GLN A 325 0.71 -3.96 -0.11
C GLN A 325 -0.77 -3.62 0.12
N LEU A 326 -1.19 -2.49 -0.45
CA LEU A 326 -2.54 -1.95 -0.43
C LEU A 326 -2.99 -1.74 -1.87
N LYS A 327 -4.14 -2.34 -2.24
CA LYS A 327 -4.80 -2.16 -3.55
C LYS A 327 -5.91 -1.14 -3.39
N TRP A 328 -5.86 -0.02 -4.10
CA TRP A 328 -6.88 1.02 -4.02
C TRP A 328 -6.98 1.86 -5.30
N GLY A 329 -8.05 2.62 -5.47
CA GLY A 329 -8.25 3.53 -6.60
C GLY A 329 -8.46 2.83 -7.95
N GLY A 330 -8.40 3.59 -9.04
CA GLY A 330 -8.53 3.16 -10.43
C GLY A 330 -7.49 3.78 -11.37
N ALA A 331 -7.69 3.66 -12.69
CA ALA A 331 -6.76 4.15 -13.73
C ALA A 331 -6.45 5.64 -13.57
N GLU A 332 -7.47 6.40 -13.23
CA GLU A 332 -7.39 7.85 -13.05
C GLU A 332 -6.67 8.28 -11.78
N ASP A 333 -6.50 7.37 -10.81
CA ASP A 333 -6.04 7.76 -9.48
C ASP A 333 -4.51 7.85 -9.36
N LEU A 334 -3.72 7.33 -10.30
CA LEU A 334 -2.25 7.40 -10.28
C LEU A 334 -1.64 7.73 -11.66
N ALA A 335 -0.76 8.73 -11.69
CA ALA A 335 0.07 9.05 -12.84
C ALA A 335 1.54 8.63 -12.60
N ASP A 336 2.27 8.34 -13.69
CA ASP A 336 3.72 8.15 -13.60
C ASP A 336 4.36 9.42 -13.00
N GLY A 337 5.26 9.24 -12.03
CA GLY A 337 5.91 10.28 -11.24
C GLY A 337 5.14 10.75 -9.99
N ASP A 338 3.97 10.15 -9.69
CA ASP A 338 3.36 10.23 -8.36
C ASP A 338 3.99 9.26 -7.34
N SER A 339 4.93 8.42 -7.76
CA SER A 339 5.66 7.49 -6.90
C SER A 339 6.21 8.17 -5.65
N GLY A 340 5.95 7.60 -4.47
CA GLY A 340 6.33 8.16 -3.17
C GLY A 340 5.28 9.07 -2.53
N SER A 341 4.21 9.42 -3.24
CA SER A 341 3.04 10.06 -2.62
C SER A 341 2.37 9.10 -1.63
N VAL A 342 1.72 9.62 -0.61
CA VAL A 342 0.95 8.79 0.33
C VAL A 342 -0.53 8.79 -0.02
N SER A 343 -1.19 7.64 0.19
CA SER A 343 -2.64 7.57 0.33
C SER A 343 -3.02 7.77 1.80
N PHE A 344 -4.11 8.50 2.05
CA PHE A 344 -4.52 8.91 3.38
C PHE A 344 -6.04 9.10 3.47
N HIS A 345 -6.54 9.20 4.70
CA HIS A 345 -7.91 9.61 5.00
C HIS A 345 -7.92 10.39 6.33
N GLU A 346 -8.96 11.18 6.56
CA GLU A 346 -9.16 11.92 7.82
C GLU A 346 -9.32 10.95 9.01
N ASP A 347 -8.81 11.33 10.17
CA ASP A 347 -9.06 10.58 11.42
C ASP A 347 -10.53 10.75 11.84
N PRO A 348 -11.32 9.67 11.95
CA PRO A 348 -12.71 9.76 12.43
C PRO A 348 -12.87 10.45 13.80
N GLU A 349 -11.85 10.38 14.66
CA GLU A 349 -11.85 11.03 15.98
C GLU A 349 -11.29 12.47 15.96
N ASN A 350 -10.52 12.83 14.93
CA ASN A 350 -9.99 14.17 14.71
C ASN A 350 -10.00 14.53 13.21
N PRO A 351 -11.14 14.99 12.66
CA PRO A 351 -11.27 15.30 11.23
C PRO A 351 -10.38 16.45 10.72
N ASP A 352 -9.73 17.20 11.61
CA ASP A 352 -8.75 18.23 11.25
C ASP A 352 -7.33 17.63 11.05
N ALA A 353 -7.20 16.30 11.06
CA ALA A 353 -5.96 15.58 10.92
C ALA A 353 -6.09 14.34 10.01
N LEU A 354 -4.96 13.90 9.48
CA LEU A 354 -4.85 12.82 8.51
C LEU A 354 -4.13 11.61 9.10
N LEU A 355 -4.60 10.43 8.70
CA LEU A 355 -3.98 9.14 8.91
C LEU A 355 -3.50 8.57 7.57
N VAL A 356 -2.23 8.16 7.52
CA VAL A 356 -1.63 7.55 6.33
C VAL A 356 -2.05 6.09 6.21
N ALA A 357 -2.51 5.71 5.02
CA ALA A 357 -2.83 4.33 4.66
C ALA A 357 -1.62 3.60 4.08
N GLY A 358 -0.82 4.27 3.24
CA GLY A 358 0.40 3.72 2.66
C GLY A 358 1.11 4.67 1.71
N ILE A 359 2.30 4.26 1.24
CA ILE A 359 3.09 4.96 0.21
C ILE A 359 2.80 4.32 -1.15
N ASN A 360 2.42 5.12 -2.14
CA ASN A 360 2.10 4.65 -3.49
C ASN A 360 3.37 4.44 -4.30
N ASN A 361 3.48 3.25 -4.88
CA ASN A 361 4.70 2.76 -5.51
C ASN A 361 4.53 2.47 -6.99
N ALA A 362 3.35 2.00 -7.41
CA ALA A 362 3.13 1.66 -8.80
C ALA A 362 1.65 1.73 -9.13
N ARG A 363 1.38 2.00 -10.41
CA ARG A 363 0.12 1.66 -11.06
C ARG A 363 0.29 0.33 -11.76
N THR A 364 -0.78 -0.42 -11.94
CA THR A 364 -0.72 -1.64 -12.74
C THR A 364 -1.84 -1.66 -13.78
N TRP A 365 -1.47 -2.08 -15.00
CA TRP A 365 -2.34 -2.06 -16.18
C TRP A 365 -2.46 -3.48 -16.71
N TRP A 366 -3.55 -4.18 -16.42
CA TRP A 366 -3.93 -5.37 -17.19
C TRP A 366 -5.45 -5.48 -17.29
N PRO A 367 -6.00 -6.24 -18.27
CA PRO A 367 -7.44 -6.43 -18.37
C PRO A 367 -8.04 -6.94 -17.06
N GLY A 368 -8.89 -6.14 -16.40
CA GLY A 368 -9.52 -6.48 -15.12
C GLY A 368 -8.75 -6.09 -13.86
N GLY A 369 -7.56 -5.49 -13.98
CA GLY A 369 -6.81 -4.89 -12.88
C GLY A 369 -6.55 -3.42 -13.17
N ASP A 370 -7.37 -2.56 -12.57
CA ASP A 370 -7.27 -1.11 -12.69
C ASP A 370 -7.24 -0.50 -11.29
N PHE A 371 -6.06 -0.47 -10.68
CA PHE A 371 -5.84 -0.02 -9.32
C PHE A 371 -4.39 0.40 -9.08
N THR A 372 -4.21 1.15 -8.01
CA THR A 372 -2.92 1.59 -7.48
C THR A 372 -2.42 0.61 -6.43
N TRP A 373 -1.10 0.38 -6.45
CA TRP A 373 -0.36 -0.33 -5.42
C TRP A 373 0.44 0.63 -4.56
N GLY A 374 0.38 0.41 -3.26
CA GLY A 374 1.29 1.03 -2.31
C GLY A 374 1.68 0.10 -1.18
N THR A 375 2.82 0.35 -0.57
CA THR A 375 3.18 -0.32 0.69
C THR A 375 2.37 0.30 1.82
N ALA A 376 1.58 -0.53 2.51
CA ALA A 376 0.73 -0.07 3.59
C ALA A 376 1.58 0.41 4.78
N ALA A 377 1.14 1.48 5.44
CA ALA A 377 1.88 2.09 6.54
C ALA A 377 2.07 1.14 7.73
N HIS A 378 1.08 0.29 8.03
CA HIS A 378 1.21 -0.75 9.06
C HIS A 378 2.37 -1.71 8.76
N HIS A 379 2.59 -2.08 7.49
CA HIS A 379 3.70 -2.95 7.11
C HIS A 379 5.05 -2.26 7.29
N LEU A 380 5.13 -0.96 7.00
CA LEU A 380 6.35 -0.18 7.23
C LEU A 380 6.75 -0.19 8.71
N ARG A 381 5.76 -0.11 9.60
CA ARG A 381 5.97 -0.16 11.04
C ARG A 381 6.38 -1.55 11.50
N SER A 382 5.61 -2.57 11.12
CA SER A 382 5.82 -3.94 11.60
C SER A 382 7.16 -4.52 11.14
N GLU A 383 7.56 -4.23 9.90
CA GLU A 383 8.74 -4.84 9.27
C GLU A 383 10.01 -4.00 9.46
N TYR A 384 9.90 -2.66 9.40
CA TYR A 384 11.06 -1.77 9.36
C TYR A 384 11.10 -0.76 10.51
N GLY A 385 10.14 -0.80 11.44
CA GLY A 385 10.08 0.17 12.53
C GLY A 385 9.79 1.60 12.06
N LEU A 386 9.19 1.79 10.89
CA LEU A 386 8.91 3.11 10.32
C LEU A 386 7.43 3.49 10.42
N HIS A 387 7.13 4.72 10.86
CA HIS A 387 5.76 5.24 10.95
C HIS A 387 5.63 6.69 10.46
N PHE A 388 4.43 7.26 10.53
CA PHE A 388 4.12 8.65 10.13
C PHE A 388 3.73 9.56 11.30
#